data_AF-I3E2U2-F1
#
_entry.id   AF-I3E2U2-F1
#
_cell.length_a   1.000
_cell.length_b   1.000
_cell.length_c   1.000
_cell.angle_alpha   90.00
_cell.angle_beta   90.00
_cell.angle_gamma   90.00
#
_symmetry.space_group_name_H-M   'P 1'
#
loop_
_entity.id
_entity.type
_entity.pdbx_description
1 polymer ?
#
loop_
_entity_poly.entity_id
_entity_poly.type
_entity_poly.pdbx_seq_one_letter_code
_entity_poly.pdbx_strand_id
1 'polypeptide(L)'
;MGSTLRKLKRGRETIAFPVRQNGKAADQIMQAWNRGFDAGAKEQRKSDIEHLVKILEDLEEIPGIGEKTAWKMRGFFMQSFKSQE
;
A
#
# COMPACT_ATOMS: atom_id res chain seq x y z
N MET A 1 -41.24 -13.70 -19.44
CA MET A 1 -39.77 -13.90 -19.48
C MET A 1 -39.42 -15.38 -19.45
N GLY A 2 -38.58 -15.85 -20.39
CA GLY A 2 -38.19 -17.26 -20.51
C GLY A 2 -37.43 -17.81 -19.31
N SER A 3 -37.44 -19.13 -19.13
CA SER A 3 -36.76 -19.84 -18.02
C SER A 3 -35.26 -19.57 -17.98
N THR A 4 -34.61 -19.46 -19.13
CA THR A 4 -33.17 -19.13 -19.29
C THR A 4 -32.85 -17.73 -18.77
N LEU A 5 -33.64 -16.73 -19.14
CA LEU A 5 -33.49 -15.35 -18.66
C LEU A 5 -33.71 -15.26 -17.13
N ARG A 6 -34.65 -16.05 -16.59
CA ARG A 6 -34.87 -16.14 -15.15
C ARG A 6 -33.70 -16.78 -14.40
N LYS A 7 -33.00 -17.75 -14.98
CA LYS A 7 -31.79 -18.35 -14.39
C LYS A 7 -30.60 -17.39 -14.45
N LEU A 8 -30.40 -16.69 -15.57
CA LEU A 8 -29.36 -15.66 -15.71
C LEU A 8 -29.55 -14.50 -14.73
N LYS A 9 -30.79 -14.03 -14.53
CA LYS A 9 -31.09 -13.00 -13.53
C LYS A 9 -30.78 -13.46 -12.10
N ARG A 10 -31.15 -14.69 -11.74
CA ARG A 10 -30.83 -15.28 -10.42
C ARG A 10 -29.32 -15.52 -10.23
N GLY A 11 -28.64 -15.98 -11.27
CA GLY A 11 -27.18 -16.15 -11.28
C GLY A 11 -26.44 -14.82 -11.07
N ARG A 12 -26.97 -13.73 -11.62
CA ARG A 12 -26.45 -12.37 -11.43
C ARG A 12 -26.68 -11.84 -10.02
N GLU A 13 -27.73 -12.28 -9.33
CA GLU A 13 -27.96 -11.97 -7.91
C GLU A 13 -27.00 -12.74 -6.99
N THR A 14 -26.57 -13.96 -7.36
CA THR A 14 -25.61 -14.76 -6.58
C THR A 14 -24.14 -14.39 -6.78
N ILE A 15 -23.78 -13.69 -7.86
CA ILE A 15 -22.40 -13.20 -8.10
C ILE A 15 -22.20 -11.79 -7.51
N ALA A 16 -23.26 -11.16 -6.99
CA ALA A 16 -23.08 -9.98 -6.18
C ALA A 16 -22.35 -10.39 -4.90
N PHE A 17 -21.19 -9.77 -4.62
CA PHE A 17 -20.54 -9.82 -3.31
C PHE A 17 -21.62 -9.78 -2.20
N PRO A 18 -21.47 -10.54 -1.10
CA PRO A 18 -22.48 -10.64 -0.03
C PRO A 18 -22.88 -9.27 0.59
N VAL A 19 -22.11 -8.23 0.25
CA VAL A 19 -22.36 -6.81 0.43
C VAL A 19 -23.80 -6.36 0.13
N ARG A 20 -24.51 -6.94 -0.86
CA ARG A 20 -25.83 -6.40 -1.27
C ARG A 20 -27.00 -6.76 -0.36
N GLN A 21 -26.88 -7.78 0.50
CA GLN A 21 -28.04 -8.24 1.30
C GLN A 21 -27.98 -7.86 2.77
N ASN A 22 -26.79 -7.53 3.32
CA ASN A 22 -26.62 -7.15 4.72
C ASN A 22 -25.55 -6.06 4.84
N GLY A 23 -25.95 -4.79 5.06
CA GLY A 23 -25.01 -3.67 5.22
C GLY A 23 -23.92 -3.95 6.27
N LYS A 24 -24.26 -4.65 7.35
CA LYS A 24 -23.31 -5.09 8.39
C LYS A 24 -22.21 -6.01 7.87
N ALA A 25 -22.49 -6.88 6.90
CA ALA A 25 -21.48 -7.78 6.32
C ALA A 25 -20.56 -7.03 5.36
N ALA A 26 -21.09 -6.04 4.61
CA ALA A 26 -20.28 -5.15 3.80
C ALA A 26 -19.29 -4.35 4.65
N ASP A 27 -19.77 -3.79 5.75
CA ASP A 27 -18.97 -3.00 6.68
C ASP A 27 -17.85 -3.84 7.32
N GLN A 28 -18.14 -5.08 7.71
CA GLN A 28 -17.14 -5.99 8.25
C GLN A 28 -16.04 -6.34 7.23
N ILE A 29 -16.43 -6.56 5.97
CA ILE A 29 -15.47 -6.82 4.88
C ILE A 29 -14.61 -5.59 4.62
N MET A 30 -15.20 -4.40 4.56
CA MET A 30 -14.43 -3.16 4.41
C MET A 30 -13.49 -2.91 5.58
N GLN A 31 -13.92 -3.17 6.82
CA GLN A 31 -13.05 -3.04 7.99
C GLN A 31 -11.88 -4.02 7.95
N ALA A 32 -12.12 -5.28 7.57
CA ALA A 32 -11.06 -6.27 7.41
C ALA A 32 -10.07 -5.87 6.30
N TRP A 33 -10.59 -5.37 5.16
CA TRP A 33 -9.78 -4.84 4.07
C TRP A 33 -8.91 -3.67 4.53
N ASN A 34 -9.51 -2.66 5.17
CA ASN A 34 -8.77 -1.47 5.64
C ASN A 34 -7.69 -1.84 6.65
N ARG A 35 -7.96 -2.78 7.57
CA ARG A 35 -6.93 -3.28 8.49
C ARG A 35 -5.77 -3.97 7.76
N GLY A 36 -6.07 -4.79 6.76
CA GLY A 36 -5.05 -5.44 5.93
C GLY A 36 -4.23 -4.42 5.14
N PHE A 37 -4.91 -3.42 4.56
CA PHE A 37 -4.28 -2.32 3.84
C PHE A 37 -3.35 -1.50 4.75
N ASP A 38 -3.82 -1.10 5.93
CA ASP A 38 -3.03 -0.33 6.90
C ASP A 38 -1.82 -1.11 7.40
N ALA A 39 -1.97 -2.43 7.62
CA ALA A 39 -0.86 -3.30 7.99
C ALA A 39 0.18 -3.38 6.87
N GLY A 40 -0.27 -3.60 5.62
CA GLY A 40 0.60 -3.64 4.45
C GLY A 40 1.31 -2.31 4.20
N ALA A 41 0.60 -1.18 4.33
CA ALA A 41 1.19 0.15 4.18
C ALA A 41 2.28 0.42 5.22
N LYS A 42 2.10 -0.03 6.47
CA LYS A 42 3.14 0.08 7.52
C LYS A 42 4.36 -0.78 7.21
N GLU A 43 4.15 -2.02 6.78
CA GLU A 43 5.23 -2.94 6.43
C GLU A 43 6.02 -2.44 5.20
N GLN A 44 5.31 -1.97 4.18
CA GLN A 44 5.91 -1.36 3.01
C GLN A 44 6.72 -0.12 3.39
N ARG A 45 6.17 0.79 4.21
CA ARG A 45 6.90 1.98 4.67
C ARG A 45 8.20 1.60 5.39
N LYS A 46 8.19 0.54 6.20
CA LYS A 46 9.39 0.05 6.87
C LYS A 46 10.43 -0.48 5.86
N SER A 47 9.99 -1.32 4.92
CA SER A 47 10.86 -1.84 3.86
C SER A 47 11.46 -0.73 3.00
N ASP A 48 10.67 0.27 2.64
CA ASP A 48 11.11 1.41 1.82
C ASP A 48 12.18 2.23 2.56
N ILE A 49 12.00 2.47 3.87
CA ILE A 49 13.00 3.15 4.71
C ILE A 49 14.30 2.33 4.75
N GLU A 50 14.22 1.02 5.01
CA GLU A 50 15.40 0.15 5.07
C GLU A 50 16.15 0.13 3.73
N HIS A 51 15.44 0.07 2.61
CA HIS A 51 16.04 0.10 1.29
C HIS A 51 16.70 1.45 0.99
N LEU A 52 16.03 2.56 1.33
CA LEU A 52 16.57 3.89 1.15
C LEU A 52 17.84 4.13 2.00
N VAL A 53 17.86 3.66 3.25
CA VAL A 53 19.03 3.79 4.12
C VAL A 53 20.24 3.08 3.51
N LYS A 54 20.07 1.86 2.99
CA LYS A 54 21.15 1.14 2.29
C LYS A 54 21.69 1.92 1.09
N ILE A 55 20.80 2.47 0.26
CA ILE A 55 21.21 3.32 -0.87
C ILE A 55 22.02 4.53 -0.39
N LEU A 56 21.64 5.13 0.74
CA LEU A 56 22.32 6.28 1.31
C LEU A 56 23.69 5.93 1.91
N GLU A 57 23.87 4.72 2.41
CA GLU A 57 25.16 4.21 2.90
C GLU A 57 26.15 4.10 1.73
N ASP A 58 25.71 3.51 0.61
CA ASP A 58 26.55 3.20 -0.55
C ASP A 58 26.75 4.38 -1.53
N LEU A 59 26.33 5.60 -1.15
CA LEU A 59 26.44 6.79 -2.02
C LEU A 59 27.87 7.08 -2.50
N GLU A 60 28.87 6.75 -1.70
CA GLU A 60 30.30 7.00 -1.99
C GLU A 60 30.87 6.01 -3.01
N GLU A 61 30.16 4.90 -3.28
CA GLU A 61 30.52 3.96 -4.34
C GLU A 61 30.16 4.48 -5.74
N ILE A 62 29.27 5.49 -5.81
CA ILE A 62 28.84 6.07 -7.08
C ILE A 62 29.96 6.97 -7.63
N PRO A 63 30.48 6.70 -8.84
CA PRO A 63 31.53 7.52 -9.44
C PRO A 63 31.12 9.00 -9.51
N GLY A 64 31.96 9.87 -8.94
CA GLY A 64 31.71 11.32 -8.88
C GLY A 64 31.03 11.80 -7.60
N ILE A 65 30.62 10.91 -6.69
CA ILE A 65 30.12 11.26 -5.36
C ILE A 65 31.23 11.00 -4.34
N GLY A 66 31.81 12.09 -3.81
CA GLY A 66 32.73 12.01 -2.67
C GLY A 66 32.02 12.15 -1.33
N GLU A 67 32.72 11.81 -0.25
CA GLU A 67 32.26 11.86 1.15
C GLU A 67 31.46 13.14 1.49
N LYS A 68 31.98 14.32 1.15
CA LYS A 68 31.31 15.60 1.44
C LYS A 68 29.96 15.75 0.73
N THR A 69 29.84 15.21 -0.48
CA THR A 69 28.58 15.24 -1.25
C THR A 69 27.60 14.22 -0.69
N ALA A 70 28.07 13.01 -0.37
CA ALA A 70 27.28 11.98 0.26
C ALA A 70 26.69 12.46 1.60
N TRP A 71 27.48 13.12 2.45
CA TRP A 71 27.00 13.71 3.70
C TRP A 71 25.89 14.76 3.52
N LYS A 72 26.02 15.64 2.52
CA LYS A 72 24.97 16.63 2.21
C LYS A 72 23.68 15.94 1.77
N MET A 73 23.79 14.93 0.92
CA MET A 73 22.63 14.15 0.46
C MET A 73 21.94 13.43 1.64
N ARG A 74 22.70 12.71 2.48
CA ARG A 74 22.19 12.07 3.70
C ARG A 74 21.44 13.08 4.58
N GLY A 75 22.03 14.25 4.82
CA GLY A 75 21.41 15.32 5.61
C GLY A 75 20.10 15.84 5.02
N PHE A 76 20.05 16.08 3.70
CA PHE A 76 18.85 16.53 3.00
C PHE A 76 17.70 15.51 3.09
N PHE A 77 18.01 14.23 2.88
CA PHE A 77 17.02 13.16 3.04
C PHE A 77 16.50 13.08 4.48
N MET A 78 17.39 13.08 5.49
CA MET A 78 16.99 13.01 6.90
C MET A 78 16.12 14.19 7.34
N GLN A 79 16.34 15.40 6.81
CA GLN A 79 15.48 16.57 7.07
C GLN A 79 14.09 16.41 6.44
N SER A 80 14.03 15.83 5.25
CA SER A 80 12.78 15.59 4.53
C SER A 80 11.89 14.58 5.27
N PHE A 81 12.49 13.56 5.90
CA PHE A 81 11.77 12.59 6.73
C PHE A 81 11.32 13.13 8.08
N LYS A 82 12.11 14.00 8.74
CA LYS A 82 11.70 14.66 9.99
C LYS A 82 10.49 15.60 9.82
N SER A 83 10.26 16.11 8.61
CA SER A 83 9.16 17.05 8.35
C SER A 83 7.83 16.35 8.05
N GLN A 84 7.78 15.01 8.08
CA GLN A 84 6.58 14.21 7.79
C GLN A 84 6.04 13.42 8.99
N GLU A 85 6.53 13.73 10.20
CA GLU A 85 5.88 13.36 11.48
C GLU A 85 5.02 14.53 12.00
#